data_AF-A0AAV2HZ69-F1
#
_entry.id   AF-A0AAV2HZ69-F1
#
_cell.length_a   1.000
_cell.length_b   1.000
_cell.length_c   1.000
_cell.angle_alpha   90.00
_cell.angle_beta   90.00
_cell.angle_gamma   90.00
#
_symmetry.space_group_name_H-M   'P 1'
#
loop_
_entity.id
_entity.type
_entity.pdbx_description
1 polymer ?
#
loop_
_entity_poly.entity_id
_entity_poly.type
_entity_poly.pdbx_seq_one_letter_code
_entity_poly.pdbx_strand_id
1 'polypeptide(L)'
;MKDTFSSPGPKNYMGKVHFYKLCTELNKFNVLLNDEHFNWKELNLKVNPWLTRIIFEAVKQGQVDFVEFFIKENFDMESAFSQQKVHELYQTKRDYPRKLSDVASFVNKLLGGSYHMSCPKLLKDDSGRDHQEMYYSEKNKTAMRDLFIWSILAKKVELSKVLWRYLDHQTAAAMFAYGIAKSLLADLKSSKAGSRTDESKLKNYMGEFTSLACKTINSSYKKDEQRTFDLLRLQMSKWGETSCVRLALDSHNKKFLSTPACQKLCTQLWWWGQEVDSPPTQGIQRRNEKRRANEMMAEPETDNK
;
A
#
# COMPACT_ATOMS: atom_id res chain seq x y z
N MET A 1 -40.01 8.65 40.96
CA MET A 1 -40.30 8.22 39.57
C MET A 1 -39.07 7.50 39.05
N LYS A 2 -39.12 6.17 39.00
CA LYS A 2 -38.08 5.37 38.36
C LYS A 2 -38.43 5.34 36.89
N ASP A 3 -37.79 6.19 36.09
CA ASP A 3 -37.87 6.06 34.64
C ASP A 3 -37.07 4.82 34.25
N THR A 4 -37.84 3.76 34.04
CA THR A 4 -37.44 2.54 33.35
C THR A 4 -36.95 2.93 31.96
N PHE A 5 -35.64 3.12 31.82
CA PHE A 5 -34.98 3.01 30.52
C PHE A 5 -35.18 1.58 30.04
N SER A 6 -36.27 1.42 29.30
CA SER A 6 -36.65 0.22 28.59
C SER A 6 -35.45 -0.25 27.75
N SER A 7 -35.16 -1.54 27.84
CA SER A 7 -34.15 -2.26 27.07
C SER A 7 -34.04 -1.73 25.63
N PRO A 8 -32.82 -1.53 25.07
CA PRO A 8 -32.66 -0.90 23.77
C PRO A 8 -33.25 -1.78 22.66
N GLY A 9 -34.52 -1.55 22.35
CA GLY A 9 -35.22 -2.24 21.29
C GLY A 9 -34.69 -1.85 19.89
N PRO A 10 -34.99 -2.66 18.87
CA PRO A 10 -34.53 -2.47 17.48
C PRO A 10 -34.91 -1.12 16.84
N LYS A 11 -35.82 -0.35 17.44
CA LYS A 11 -36.25 0.97 16.96
C LYS A 11 -35.20 2.08 17.13
N ASN A 12 -34.25 1.94 18.06
CA ASN A 12 -33.19 2.95 18.26
C ASN A 12 -32.05 2.84 17.23
N TYR A 13 -31.96 1.71 16.52
CA TYR A 13 -30.92 1.46 15.52
C TYR A 13 -31.14 2.24 14.22
N MET A 14 -32.39 2.37 13.75
CA MET A 14 -32.70 3.13 12.53
C MET A 14 -32.40 4.62 12.69
N GLY A 15 -32.70 5.21 13.85
CA GLY A 15 -32.36 6.60 14.17
C GLY A 15 -30.85 6.83 14.15
N LYS A 16 -30.09 5.93 14.79
CA LYS A 16 -28.62 5.93 14.75
C LYS A 16 -28.10 5.85 13.30
N VAL A 17 -28.57 4.89 12.49
CA VAL A 17 -28.13 4.74 11.07
C VAL A 17 -28.36 6.02 10.27
N HIS A 18 -29.55 6.64 10.37
CA HIS A 18 -29.86 7.87 9.64
C HIS A 18 -28.99 9.03 10.11
N PHE A 19 -28.75 9.12 11.42
CA PHE A 19 -27.87 10.13 12.00
C PHE A 19 -26.44 10.00 11.49
N TYR A 20 -25.83 8.81 11.52
CA TYR A 20 -24.49 8.63 10.96
C TYR A 20 -24.44 8.88 9.46
N LYS A 21 -25.48 8.47 8.72
CA LYS A 21 -25.56 8.75 7.28
C LYS A 21 -25.60 10.26 7.04
N LEU A 22 -26.38 11.00 7.82
CA LEU A 22 -26.42 12.47 7.76
C LEU A 22 -25.07 13.08 8.12
N CYS A 23 -24.41 12.62 9.19
CA CYS A 23 -23.09 13.12 9.59
C CYS A 23 -22.02 12.82 8.54
N THR A 24 -22.13 11.68 7.86
CA THR A 24 -21.32 11.34 6.70
C THR A 24 -21.62 12.34 5.59
N GLU A 25 -22.86 12.48 5.12
CA GLU A 25 -23.17 13.43 4.03
C GLU A 25 -22.78 14.89 4.35
N LEU A 26 -22.83 15.30 5.62
CA LEU A 26 -22.44 16.65 6.04
C LEU A 26 -20.94 16.82 6.28
N ASN A 27 -20.13 15.74 6.25
CA ASN A 27 -18.71 15.72 6.60
C ASN A 27 -18.40 16.40 7.95
N LYS A 28 -19.29 16.20 8.93
CA LYS A 28 -19.21 16.82 10.28
C LYS A 28 -18.92 15.78 11.36
N PHE A 29 -17.85 15.02 11.18
CA PHE A 29 -17.48 13.98 12.15
C PHE A 29 -17.07 14.55 13.52
N ASN A 30 -16.48 15.75 13.57
CA ASN A 30 -16.12 16.40 14.83
C ASN A 30 -17.32 16.68 15.76
N VAL A 31 -18.52 16.79 15.21
CA VAL A 31 -19.76 16.96 15.99
C VAL A 31 -20.14 15.65 16.69
N LEU A 32 -19.83 14.50 16.08
CA LEU A 32 -20.07 13.17 16.66
C LEU A 32 -19.11 12.86 17.81
N LEU A 33 -17.84 13.27 17.68
CA LEU A 33 -16.81 13.03 18.70
C LEU A 33 -17.06 13.77 20.02
N ASN A 34 -17.80 14.89 19.96
CA ASN A 34 -18.08 15.74 21.12
C ASN A 34 -19.43 15.43 21.79
N ASP A 35 -20.17 14.42 21.34
CA ASP A 35 -21.45 14.06 21.92
C ASP A 35 -21.27 13.14 23.14
N GLU A 36 -21.64 13.63 24.33
CA GLU A 36 -21.55 12.91 25.61
C GLU A 36 -22.45 11.66 25.67
N HIS A 37 -23.48 11.57 24.84
CA HIS A 37 -24.42 10.44 24.80
C HIS A 37 -23.98 9.33 23.85
N PHE A 38 -22.85 9.54 23.16
CA PHE A 38 -22.34 8.60 22.20
C PHE A 38 -21.58 7.46 22.88
N ASN A 39 -22.15 6.26 22.87
CA ASN A 39 -21.51 5.08 23.43
C ASN A 39 -20.72 4.29 22.37
N TRP A 40 -19.41 4.49 22.36
CA TRP A 40 -18.46 3.90 21.39
C TRP A 40 -18.37 2.37 21.48
N LYS A 41 -18.70 1.75 22.62
CA LYS A 41 -18.63 0.30 22.82
C LYS A 41 -19.64 -0.50 21.98
N GLU A 42 -20.64 0.15 21.39
CA GLU A 42 -21.64 -0.49 20.52
C GLU A 42 -21.17 -0.65 19.06
N LEU A 43 -20.05 -0.03 18.65
CA LEU A 43 -19.57 -0.03 17.26
C LEU A 43 -18.78 -1.29 16.89
N ASN A 44 -19.37 -2.47 17.09
CA ASN A 44 -18.78 -3.74 16.66
C ASN A 44 -19.37 -4.19 15.31
N LEU A 45 -18.52 -4.50 14.32
CA LEU A 45 -18.91 -5.08 13.02
C LEU A 45 -19.83 -6.30 13.14
N LYS A 46 -19.55 -7.17 14.12
CA LYS A 46 -20.34 -8.40 14.36
C LYS A 46 -21.75 -8.09 14.85
N VAL A 47 -21.92 -6.95 15.52
CA VAL A 47 -23.19 -6.51 16.11
C VAL A 47 -23.95 -5.62 15.13
N ASN A 48 -23.25 -4.84 14.29
CA ASN A 48 -23.83 -3.79 13.46
C ASN A 48 -23.35 -3.87 11.99
N PRO A 49 -23.99 -4.72 11.15
CA PRO A 49 -23.66 -4.85 9.72
C PRO A 49 -23.87 -3.55 8.90
N TRP A 50 -24.69 -2.63 9.39
CA TRP A 50 -24.94 -1.34 8.74
C TRP A 50 -23.73 -0.40 8.82
N LEU A 51 -22.85 -0.57 9.82
CA LEU A 51 -21.65 0.23 10.00
C LEU A 51 -20.69 0.10 8.81
N THR A 52 -20.65 -1.09 8.21
CA THR A 52 -19.87 -1.36 7.01
C THR A 52 -20.34 -0.55 5.80
N ARG A 53 -21.63 -0.17 5.72
CA ARG A 53 -22.13 0.70 4.64
C ARG A 53 -21.73 2.16 4.87
N ILE A 54 -21.69 2.61 6.10
CA ILE A 54 -21.32 3.99 6.43
C ILE A 54 -19.84 4.22 6.20
N ILE A 55 -18.99 3.30 6.67
CA ILE A 55 -17.54 3.41 6.45
C ILE A 55 -17.22 3.33 4.95
N PHE A 56 -17.98 2.52 4.20
CA PHE A 56 -17.87 2.50 2.75
C PHE A 56 -18.16 3.88 2.13
N GLU A 57 -19.26 4.52 2.51
CA GLU A 57 -19.58 5.87 2.02
C GLU A 57 -18.57 6.92 2.52
N ALA A 58 -18.10 6.84 3.75
CA ALA A 58 -17.08 7.75 4.28
C ALA A 58 -15.75 7.63 3.51
N VAL A 59 -15.31 6.41 3.20
CA VAL A 59 -14.14 6.16 2.32
C VAL A 59 -14.40 6.72 0.93
N LYS A 60 -15.58 6.43 0.34
CA LYS A 60 -16.01 6.91 -0.98
C LYS A 60 -16.08 8.43 -1.07
N GLN A 61 -16.43 9.12 0.01
CA GLN A 61 -16.43 10.58 0.10
C GLN A 61 -15.05 11.16 0.46
N GLY A 62 -14.19 10.38 1.13
CA GLY A 62 -12.82 10.79 1.48
C GLY A 62 -12.74 11.47 2.83
N GLN A 63 -13.59 11.08 3.78
CA GLN A 63 -13.67 11.65 5.11
C GLN A 63 -12.57 11.08 5.98
N VAL A 64 -11.48 11.84 6.10
CA VAL A 64 -10.24 11.38 6.71
C VAL A 64 -10.43 11.15 8.21
N ASP A 65 -11.05 12.10 8.92
CA ASP A 65 -11.25 12.03 10.37
C ASP A 65 -12.12 10.84 10.75
N PHE A 66 -13.18 10.58 9.96
CA PHE A 66 -14.05 9.43 10.12
C PHE A 66 -13.27 8.13 9.97
N VAL A 67 -12.53 7.97 8.87
CA VAL A 67 -11.79 6.73 8.58
C VAL A 67 -10.64 6.52 9.58
N GLU A 68 -9.91 7.57 9.96
CA GLU A 68 -8.85 7.49 10.96
C GLU A 68 -9.40 7.05 12.32
N PHE A 69 -10.57 7.56 12.71
CA PHE A 69 -11.24 7.14 13.92
C PHE A 69 -11.57 5.64 13.92
N PHE A 70 -12.20 5.14 12.86
CA PHE A 70 -12.53 3.70 12.78
C PHE A 70 -11.29 2.83 12.87
N ILE A 71 -10.20 3.21 12.20
CA ILE A 71 -8.98 2.41 12.25
C ILE A 71 -8.34 2.45 13.65
N LYS A 72 -8.38 3.59 14.36
CA LYS A 72 -7.89 3.70 15.75
C LYS A 72 -8.67 2.82 16.73
N GLU A 73 -9.98 2.70 16.53
CA GLU A 73 -10.85 1.83 17.34
C GLU A 73 -10.72 0.33 16.98
N ASN A 74 -9.65 -0.07 16.27
CA ASN A 74 -9.39 -1.43 15.81
C ASN A 74 -10.55 -2.02 14.98
N PHE A 75 -11.22 -1.17 14.21
CA PHE A 75 -12.22 -1.64 13.27
C PHE A 75 -11.55 -2.53 12.21
N ASP A 76 -12.05 -3.75 12.05
CA ASP A 76 -11.52 -4.72 11.11
C ASP A 76 -11.89 -4.33 9.67
N MET A 77 -11.04 -3.50 9.07
CA MET A 77 -11.16 -3.06 7.69
C MET A 77 -11.08 -4.23 6.71
N GLU A 78 -10.38 -5.31 7.07
CA GLU A 78 -10.26 -6.49 6.22
C GLU A 78 -11.61 -7.22 6.12
N SER A 79 -12.31 -7.46 7.24
CA SER A 79 -13.66 -8.04 7.16
C SER A 79 -14.73 -7.08 6.63
N ALA A 80 -14.55 -5.77 6.82
CA ALA A 80 -15.49 -4.76 6.36
C ALA A 80 -15.50 -4.59 4.84
N PHE A 81 -14.31 -4.59 4.22
CA PHE A 81 -14.15 -4.40 2.79
C PHE A 81 -13.92 -5.74 2.09
N SER A 82 -15.02 -6.46 1.84
CA SER A 82 -14.99 -7.59 0.92
C SER A 82 -14.51 -7.11 -0.46
N GLN A 83 -13.90 -8.02 -1.23
CA GLN A 83 -13.42 -7.71 -2.59
C GLN A 83 -14.50 -7.09 -3.48
N GLN A 84 -15.78 -7.46 -3.31
CA GLN A 84 -16.90 -6.88 -4.04
C GLN A 84 -17.10 -5.38 -3.73
N LYS A 85 -16.95 -4.97 -2.48
CA LYS A 85 -17.03 -3.56 -2.09
C LYS A 85 -15.85 -2.77 -2.62
N VAL A 86 -14.63 -3.32 -2.51
CA VAL A 86 -13.45 -2.68 -3.11
C VAL A 86 -13.68 -2.47 -4.60
N HIS A 87 -14.21 -3.46 -5.31
CA HIS A 87 -14.55 -3.36 -6.72
C HIS A 87 -15.60 -2.27 -7.01
N GLU A 88 -16.62 -2.12 -6.19
CA GLU A 88 -17.63 -1.04 -6.29
C GLU A 88 -16.98 0.37 -6.21
N LEU A 89 -15.94 0.53 -5.38
CA LEU A 89 -15.18 1.79 -5.32
C LEU A 89 -14.45 2.11 -6.62
N TYR A 90 -13.90 1.11 -7.31
CA TYR A 90 -13.24 1.29 -8.61
C TYR A 90 -14.24 1.64 -9.71
N GLN A 91 -15.46 1.12 -9.66
CA GLN A 91 -16.53 1.41 -10.63
C GLN A 91 -17.11 2.83 -10.54
N THR A 92 -16.82 3.56 -9.45
CA THR A 92 -17.41 4.88 -9.19
C THR A 92 -16.92 5.96 -10.18
N LYS A 93 -15.75 5.81 -10.82
CA LYS A 93 -15.29 6.72 -11.89
C LYS A 93 -15.07 5.98 -13.20
N ARG A 94 -15.49 6.60 -14.31
CA ARG A 94 -15.40 6.04 -15.68
C ARG A 94 -13.96 5.80 -16.16
N ASP A 95 -12.98 6.48 -15.56
CA ASP A 95 -11.58 6.46 -15.99
C ASP A 95 -10.78 5.27 -15.42
N TYR A 96 -11.37 4.46 -14.54
CA TYR A 96 -10.68 3.32 -13.92
C TYR A 96 -11.12 1.97 -14.50
N PRO A 97 -10.24 0.95 -14.43
CA PRO A 97 -10.56 -0.38 -14.91
C PRO A 97 -11.78 -0.96 -14.21
N ARG A 98 -12.69 -1.59 -14.98
CA ARG A 98 -13.98 -2.08 -14.47
C ARG A 98 -13.88 -3.41 -13.72
N LYS A 99 -12.79 -4.16 -13.86
CA LYS A 99 -12.51 -5.42 -13.16
C LYS A 99 -11.22 -5.31 -12.33
N LEU A 100 -11.13 -6.06 -11.24
CA LEU A 100 -9.94 -6.08 -10.37
C LEU A 100 -8.70 -6.64 -11.09
N SER A 101 -8.87 -7.61 -11.99
CA SER A 101 -7.81 -8.08 -12.90
C SER A 101 -7.25 -6.96 -13.76
N ASP A 102 -8.12 -6.04 -14.17
CA ASP A 102 -7.76 -4.91 -15.01
C ASP A 102 -7.09 -3.81 -14.18
N VAL A 103 -7.34 -3.75 -12.86
CA VAL A 103 -6.62 -2.86 -11.94
C VAL A 103 -5.17 -3.30 -11.80
N ALA A 104 -4.89 -4.58 -11.62
CA ALA A 104 -3.51 -5.04 -11.56
C ALA A 104 -2.80 -4.91 -12.91
N SER A 105 -3.46 -5.22 -14.03
CA SER A 105 -2.86 -5.01 -15.34
C SER A 105 -2.62 -3.52 -15.63
N PHE A 106 -3.52 -2.64 -15.19
CA PHE A 106 -3.36 -1.19 -15.26
C PHE A 106 -2.19 -0.71 -14.40
N VAL A 107 -2.10 -1.14 -13.14
CA VAL A 107 -0.99 -0.79 -12.24
C VAL A 107 0.34 -1.33 -12.78
N ASN A 108 0.39 -2.58 -13.27
CA ASN A 108 1.58 -3.16 -13.87
C ASN A 108 2.00 -2.40 -15.15
N LYS A 109 1.03 -1.99 -15.97
CA LYS A 109 1.29 -1.12 -17.13
C LYS A 109 1.86 0.23 -16.70
N LEU A 110 1.32 0.83 -15.64
CA LEU A 110 1.78 2.12 -15.12
C LEU A 110 3.19 2.05 -14.52
N LEU A 111 3.52 0.99 -13.80
CA LEU A 111 4.81 0.84 -13.11
C LEU A 111 5.91 0.18 -13.97
N GLY A 112 5.55 -0.37 -15.13
CA GLY A 112 6.48 -0.98 -16.08
C GLY A 112 6.75 -2.47 -15.81
N GLY A 113 7.41 -3.14 -16.77
CA GLY A 113 7.51 -4.61 -16.83
C GLY A 113 8.34 -5.30 -15.74
N SER A 114 9.05 -4.56 -14.87
CA SER A 114 9.76 -5.13 -13.70
C SER A 114 8.87 -5.28 -12.48
N TYR A 115 7.69 -4.65 -12.47
CA TYR A 115 6.73 -4.74 -11.38
C TYR A 115 5.61 -5.72 -11.74
N HIS A 116 5.44 -6.77 -10.94
CA HIS A 116 4.32 -7.70 -11.10
C HIS A 116 3.48 -7.73 -9.84
N MET A 117 2.44 -6.88 -9.74
CA MET A 117 1.43 -7.09 -8.73
C MET A 117 0.82 -8.47 -8.94
N SER A 118 1.10 -9.38 -8.01
CA SER A 118 0.42 -10.66 -7.95
C SER A 118 -1.05 -10.39 -7.70
N CYS A 119 -1.83 -10.41 -8.77
CA CYS A 119 -3.22 -10.78 -8.66
C CYS A 119 -3.27 -12.27 -8.37
N PRO A 120 -4.17 -12.74 -7.49
CA PRO A 120 -4.55 -14.14 -7.51
C PRO A 120 -4.98 -14.47 -8.94
N LYS A 121 -4.18 -15.24 -9.67
CA LYS A 121 -4.51 -15.66 -11.03
C LYS A 121 -5.80 -16.46 -10.94
N LEU A 122 -6.73 -16.26 -11.88
CA LEU A 122 -7.65 -17.32 -12.25
C LEU A 122 -6.77 -18.43 -12.83
N LEU A 123 -6.39 -19.40 -11.99
CA LEU A 123 -5.79 -20.63 -12.48
C LEU A 123 -6.88 -21.32 -13.30
N LYS A 124 -6.73 -21.30 -14.62
CA LYS A 124 -7.46 -22.22 -15.49
C LYS A 124 -6.85 -23.59 -15.25
N ASP A 125 -7.69 -24.54 -14.88
CA ASP A 125 -7.33 -25.94 -14.89
C ASP A 125 -7.27 -26.46 -16.35
N ASP A 126 -6.64 -27.62 -16.55
CA ASP A 126 -6.57 -28.30 -17.86
C ASP A 126 -7.96 -28.67 -18.43
N SER A 127 -9.04 -28.47 -17.66
CA SER A 127 -10.43 -28.67 -18.08
C SER A 127 -11.12 -27.41 -18.62
N GLY A 128 -10.42 -26.26 -18.63
CA GLY A 128 -10.90 -25.01 -19.21
C GLY A 128 -12.09 -24.39 -18.48
N ARG A 129 -12.36 -24.78 -17.23
CA ARG A 129 -13.47 -24.26 -16.43
C ARG A 129 -12.96 -23.21 -15.45
N ASP A 130 -13.63 -22.08 -15.41
CA ASP A 130 -13.33 -21.02 -14.45
C ASP A 130 -13.61 -21.53 -13.03
N HIS A 131 -12.58 -21.98 -12.30
CA HIS A 131 -12.69 -22.25 -10.88
C HIS A 131 -12.75 -20.93 -10.10
N GLN A 132 -13.96 -20.39 -10.02
CA GLN A 132 -14.30 -19.19 -9.27
C GLN A 132 -14.10 -19.37 -7.75
N GLU A 133 -13.85 -20.59 -7.25
CA GLU A 133 -13.79 -20.90 -5.81
C GLU A 133 -12.43 -20.64 -5.13
N MET A 134 -11.30 -20.74 -5.85
CA MET A 134 -9.98 -20.38 -5.29
C MET A 134 -9.84 -18.87 -5.05
N TYR A 135 -10.63 -18.08 -5.79
CA TYR A 135 -10.72 -16.62 -5.71
C TYR A 135 -11.28 -16.13 -4.36
N TYR A 136 -12.05 -16.97 -3.65
CA TYR A 136 -12.72 -16.62 -2.39
C TYR A 136 -11.98 -17.12 -1.13
N SER A 137 -10.86 -17.83 -1.27
CA SER A 137 -10.17 -18.51 -0.16
C SER A 137 -9.08 -17.65 0.51
N GLU A 138 -8.34 -16.84 -0.23
CA GLU A 138 -7.43 -15.81 0.34
C GLU A 138 -8.22 -14.56 0.78
N LYS A 139 -9.14 -14.75 1.72
CA LYS A 139 -9.99 -13.69 2.25
C LYS A 139 -9.16 -12.52 2.81
N ASN A 140 -9.35 -11.36 2.19
CA ASN A 140 -9.18 -10.00 2.72
C ASN A 140 -7.78 -9.50 3.16
N LYS A 141 -6.72 -10.32 3.15
CA LYS A 141 -5.36 -9.89 3.56
C LYS A 141 -4.74 -8.73 2.73
N THR A 142 -5.34 -8.38 1.60
CA THR A 142 -4.92 -7.26 0.74
C THR A 142 -5.90 -6.09 0.71
N ALA A 143 -7.02 -6.15 1.44
CA ALA A 143 -8.07 -5.13 1.37
C ALA A 143 -7.53 -3.72 1.67
N MET A 144 -6.68 -3.60 2.71
CA MET A 144 -6.03 -2.33 3.06
C MET A 144 -5.11 -1.81 1.95
N ARG A 145 -4.32 -2.69 1.32
CA ARG A 145 -3.48 -2.33 0.17
C ARG A 145 -4.32 -1.85 -0.99
N ASP A 146 -5.41 -2.55 -1.30
CA ASP A 146 -6.25 -2.26 -2.45
C ASP A 146 -7.06 -0.96 -2.26
N LEU A 147 -7.47 -0.66 -1.02
CA LEU A 147 -8.04 0.64 -0.63
C LEU A 147 -7.02 1.78 -0.75
N PHE A 148 -5.77 1.52 -0.36
CA PHE A 148 -4.70 2.49 -0.52
C PHE A 148 -4.42 2.80 -1.99
N ILE A 149 -4.30 1.77 -2.84
CA ILE A 149 -4.15 1.92 -4.30
C ILE A 149 -5.32 2.75 -4.85
N TRP A 150 -6.56 2.41 -4.47
CA TRP A 150 -7.75 3.14 -4.89
C TRP A 150 -7.69 4.62 -4.48
N SER A 151 -7.28 4.92 -3.25
CA SER A 151 -7.22 6.30 -2.74
C SER A 151 -6.23 7.18 -3.53
N ILE A 152 -5.11 6.59 -3.99
CA ILE A 152 -4.12 7.25 -4.85
C ILE A 152 -4.72 7.53 -6.22
N LEU A 153 -5.32 6.50 -6.85
CA LEU A 153 -5.97 6.62 -8.14
C LEU A 153 -7.08 7.67 -8.10
N ALA A 154 -7.89 7.67 -7.03
CA ALA A 154 -8.95 8.63 -6.76
C ALA A 154 -8.44 10.05 -6.44
N LYS A 155 -7.13 10.26 -6.32
CA LYS A 155 -6.44 11.53 -6.02
C LYS A 155 -6.77 12.11 -4.63
N LYS A 156 -6.99 11.25 -3.62
CA LYS A 156 -7.32 11.63 -2.22
C LYS A 156 -6.11 11.59 -1.27
N VAL A 157 -5.22 12.60 -1.35
CA VAL A 157 -3.91 12.60 -0.65
C VAL A 157 -4.01 12.28 0.84
N GLU A 158 -4.90 12.98 1.55
CA GLU A 158 -4.99 12.86 3.00
C GLU A 158 -5.55 11.50 3.43
N LEU A 159 -6.50 10.94 2.68
CA LEU A 159 -6.99 9.58 2.92
C LEU A 159 -5.87 8.54 2.70
N SER A 160 -5.09 8.68 1.62
CA SER A 160 -3.95 7.79 1.35
C SER A 160 -2.91 7.85 2.47
N LYS A 161 -2.65 9.03 3.04
CA LYS A 161 -1.72 9.19 4.18
C LYS A 161 -2.22 8.45 5.42
N VAL A 162 -3.52 8.52 5.73
CA VAL A 162 -4.10 7.77 6.85
C VAL A 162 -3.97 6.27 6.61
N LEU A 163 -4.43 5.78 5.46
CA LEU A 163 -4.33 4.36 5.13
C LEU A 163 -2.89 3.85 5.17
N TRP A 164 -1.94 4.64 4.67
CA TRP A 164 -0.51 4.33 4.67
C TRP A 164 0.07 4.03 6.06
N ARG A 165 -0.39 4.73 7.10
CA ARG A 165 0.09 4.51 8.48
C ARG A 165 -0.20 3.10 8.99
N TYR A 166 -1.24 2.46 8.47
CA TYR A 166 -1.72 1.14 8.89
C TYR A 166 -1.40 0.03 7.88
N LEU A 167 -0.58 0.31 6.86
CA LEU A 167 -0.11 -0.69 5.92
C LEU A 167 1.15 -1.40 6.40
N ASP A 168 1.26 -2.67 6.02
CA ASP A 168 2.52 -3.41 6.07
C ASP A 168 3.52 -2.82 5.07
N HIS A 169 4.78 -2.77 5.48
CA HIS A 169 5.88 -2.25 4.66
C HIS A 169 5.64 -0.80 4.18
N GLN A 170 5.45 0.11 5.13
CA GLN A 170 5.20 1.54 4.87
C GLN A 170 6.16 2.19 3.85
N THR A 171 7.46 1.88 3.91
CA THR A 171 8.44 2.43 2.94
C THR A 171 8.11 2.02 1.51
N ALA A 172 7.76 0.75 1.30
CA ALA A 172 7.38 0.24 -0.01
C ALA A 172 6.06 0.81 -0.50
N ALA A 173 5.07 0.89 0.39
CA ALA A 173 3.77 1.49 0.09
C ALA A 173 3.93 2.95 -0.37
N ALA A 174 4.82 3.72 0.29
CA ALA A 174 5.11 5.08 -0.10
C ALA A 174 5.84 5.19 -1.46
N MET A 175 6.82 4.32 -1.69
CA MET A 175 7.53 4.26 -2.98
C MET A 175 6.61 3.86 -4.13
N PHE A 176 5.72 2.91 -3.87
CA PHE A 176 4.70 2.49 -4.81
C PHE A 176 3.72 3.61 -5.12
N ALA A 177 3.25 4.36 -4.11
CA ALA A 177 2.40 5.53 -4.31
C ALA A 177 3.08 6.62 -5.16
N TYR A 178 4.37 6.85 -4.92
CA TYR A 178 5.17 7.75 -5.76
C TYR A 178 5.23 7.27 -7.22
N GLY A 179 5.47 5.97 -7.44
CA GLY A 179 5.50 5.37 -8.78
C GLY A 179 4.19 5.56 -9.53
N ILE A 180 3.05 5.21 -8.92
CA ILE A 180 1.73 5.41 -9.52
C ILE A 180 1.48 6.88 -9.84
N ALA A 181 1.72 7.78 -8.87
CA ALA A 181 1.47 9.20 -9.06
C ALA A 181 2.31 9.78 -10.20
N LYS A 182 3.55 9.32 -10.36
CA LYS A 182 4.44 9.72 -11.46
C LYS A 182 3.93 9.24 -12.81
N SER A 183 3.48 8.00 -12.92
CA SER A 183 2.96 7.45 -14.18
C SER A 183 1.64 8.12 -14.56
N LEU A 184 0.75 8.34 -13.61
CA LEU A 184 -0.48 9.14 -13.83
C LEU A 184 -0.15 10.56 -14.29
N LEU A 185 0.89 11.17 -13.74
CA LEU A 185 1.33 12.51 -14.16
C LEU A 185 1.87 12.52 -15.60
N ALA A 186 2.58 11.46 -16.01
CA ALA A 186 3.04 11.31 -17.38
C ALA A 186 1.87 11.15 -18.36
N ASP A 187 0.88 10.32 -18.01
CA ASP A 187 -0.35 10.13 -18.80
C ASP A 187 -1.20 11.40 -18.89
N LEU A 188 -1.30 12.17 -17.80
CA LEU A 188 -1.99 13.46 -17.82
C LEU A 188 -1.27 14.51 -18.67
N LYS A 189 0.06 14.43 -18.80
CA LYS A 189 0.83 15.36 -19.64
C LYS A 189 0.75 14.99 -21.12
N SER A 190 0.63 13.70 -21.44
CA SER A 190 0.42 13.25 -22.82
C SER A 190 -1.02 13.49 -23.29
N SER A 191 -1.98 13.42 -22.37
CA SER A 191 -3.38 13.79 -22.63
C SER A 191 -3.59 15.31 -22.58
N LYS A 192 -4.06 15.91 -23.68
CA LYS A 192 -4.42 17.35 -23.73
C LYS A 192 -5.60 17.73 -22.81
N ALA A 193 -6.21 16.77 -22.12
CA ALA A 193 -7.37 16.95 -21.24
C ALA A 193 -7.02 17.11 -19.74
N GLY A 194 -5.72 17.09 -19.37
CA GLY A 194 -5.30 17.21 -17.97
C GLY A 194 -5.56 18.59 -17.35
N SER A 195 -6.31 18.64 -16.24
CA SER A 195 -6.47 19.87 -15.46
C SER A 195 -5.19 20.23 -14.68
N ARG A 196 -4.79 21.51 -14.67
CA ARG A 196 -3.63 22.01 -13.87
C ARG A 196 -3.77 21.68 -12.38
N THR A 197 -5.00 21.62 -11.87
CA THR A 197 -5.30 21.24 -10.48
C THR A 197 -4.93 19.79 -10.19
N ASP A 198 -5.19 18.89 -11.14
CA ASP A 198 -4.85 17.47 -10.99
C ASP A 198 -3.34 17.24 -11.10
N GLU A 199 -2.67 18.00 -11.96
CA GLU A 199 -1.21 17.98 -12.05
C GLU A 199 -0.57 18.38 -10.70
N SER A 200 -1.08 19.46 -10.09
CA SER A 200 -0.60 19.93 -8.77
C SER A 200 -0.83 18.89 -7.68
N LYS A 201 -1.99 18.22 -7.67
CA LYS A 201 -2.31 17.15 -6.70
C LYS A 201 -1.35 15.96 -6.83
N LEU A 202 -1.05 15.52 -8.05
CA LEU A 202 -0.13 14.41 -8.28
C LEU A 202 1.32 14.77 -7.89
N LYS A 203 1.76 16.00 -8.18
CA LYS A 203 3.06 16.49 -7.70
C LYS A 203 3.13 16.52 -6.18
N ASN A 204 2.05 16.95 -5.52
CA ASN A 204 1.96 16.93 -4.06
C ASN A 204 2.06 15.49 -3.52
N TYR A 205 1.32 14.54 -4.10
CA TYR A 205 1.45 13.10 -3.82
C TYR A 205 2.90 12.63 -3.87
N MET A 206 3.60 12.93 -4.97
CA MET A 206 4.98 12.51 -5.15
C MET A 206 5.89 13.10 -4.07
N GLY A 207 5.74 14.38 -3.75
CA GLY A 207 6.53 15.06 -2.72
C GLY A 207 6.31 14.49 -1.32
N GLU A 208 5.05 14.32 -0.93
CA GLU A 208 4.62 13.82 0.37
C GLU A 208 5.08 12.39 0.61
N PHE A 209 4.77 11.47 -0.30
CA PHE A 209 5.13 10.06 -0.14
C PHE A 209 6.64 9.83 -0.22
N THR A 210 7.36 10.63 -1.02
CA THR A 210 8.83 10.58 -0.98
C THR A 210 9.35 11.05 0.38
N SER A 211 8.78 12.13 0.95
CA SER A 211 9.18 12.59 2.28
C SER A 211 8.91 11.55 3.36
N LEU A 212 7.74 10.91 3.32
CA LEU A 212 7.37 9.83 4.25
C LEU A 212 8.33 8.63 4.12
N ALA A 213 8.59 8.17 2.89
CA ALA A 213 9.54 7.07 2.64
C ALA A 213 10.94 7.38 3.20
N CYS A 214 11.47 8.58 2.91
CA CYS A 214 12.76 9.03 3.43
C CYS A 214 12.77 9.11 4.96
N LYS A 215 11.71 9.63 5.58
CA LYS A 215 11.61 9.73 7.05
C LYS A 215 11.58 8.36 7.71
N THR A 216 10.75 7.45 7.20
CA THR A 216 10.62 6.09 7.72
C THR A 216 11.95 5.34 7.61
N ILE A 217 12.60 5.38 6.43
CA ILE A 217 13.87 4.65 6.25
C ILE A 217 15.01 5.24 7.06
N ASN A 218 15.11 6.57 7.16
CA ASN A 218 16.15 7.21 7.96
C ASN A 218 15.96 6.93 9.45
N SER A 219 14.72 6.84 9.93
CA SER A 219 14.42 6.43 11.30
C SER A 219 14.84 4.99 11.57
N SER A 220 14.54 4.07 10.65
CA SER A 220 15.00 2.67 10.74
C SER A 220 16.52 2.58 10.71
N TYR A 221 17.17 3.31 9.80
CA TYR A 221 18.64 3.31 9.64
C TYR A 221 19.36 3.79 10.90
N LYS A 222 18.81 4.81 11.59
CA LYS A 222 19.35 5.29 12.86
C LYS A 222 19.23 4.27 13.99
N LYS A 223 18.24 3.38 13.94
CA LYS A 223 18.02 2.34 14.97
C LYS A 223 18.89 1.12 14.72
N ASP A 224 18.89 0.63 13.49
CA ASP A 224 19.65 -0.55 13.08
C ASP A 224 19.97 -0.47 11.58
N GLU A 225 21.23 -0.25 11.28
CA GLU A 225 21.73 -0.13 9.92
C GLU A 225 21.54 -1.43 9.12
N GLN A 226 21.92 -2.57 9.70
CA GLN A 226 21.94 -3.85 8.98
C GLN A 226 20.52 -4.33 8.69
N ARG A 227 19.62 -4.24 9.68
CA ARG A 227 18.20 -4.55 9.44
C ARG A 227 17.56 -3.61 8.43
N THR A 228 18.02 -2.37 8.34
CA THR A 228 17.53 -1.44 7.33
C THR A 228 17.96 -1.86 5.92
N PHE A 229 19.17 -2.39 5.74
CA PHE A 229 19.59 -2.96 4.46
C PHE A 229 18.78 -4.19 4.08
N ASP A 230 18.48 -5.07 5.04
CA ASP A 230 17.60 -6.21 4.81
C ASP A 230 16.20 -5.75 4.40
N LEU A 231 15.63 -4.75 5.07
CA LEU A 231 14.33 -4.15 4.71
C LEU A 231 14.33 -3.51 3.31
N LEU A 232 15.43 -2.88 2.90
CA LEU A 232 15.57 -2.25 1.59
C LEU A 232 15.62 -3.26 0.45
N ARG A 233 16.25 -4.42 0.70
CA ARG A 233 16.40 -5.54 -0.24
C ARG A 233 15.27 -6.56 -0.18
N LEU A 234 14.44 -6.51 0.87
CA LEU A 234 13.36 -7.45 1.08
C LEU A 234 12.38 -7.41 -0.11
N GLN A 235 12.21 -8.55 -0.76
CA GLN A 235 11.17 -8.75 -1.75
C GLN A 235 9.83 -8.91 -1.05
N MET A 236 8.87 -8.05 -1.40
CA MET A 236 7.58 -8.02 -0.72
C MET A 236 6.50 -8.63 -1.60
N SER A 237 5.96 -9.78 -1.19
CA SER A 237 4.90 -10.48 -1.92
C SER A 237 3.65 -9.62 -2.15
N LYS A 238 3.23 -8.85 -1.12
CA LYS A 238 2.09 -7.92 -1.22
C LYS A 238 2.30 -6.79 -2.23
N TRP A 239 3.55 -6.49 -2.59
CA TRP A 239 3.92 -5.44 -3.52
C TRP A 239 4.60 -6.00 -4.76
N GLY A 240 4.31 -7.24 -5.16
CA GLY A 240 4.75 -7.78 -6.43
C GLY A 240 6.20 -8.26 -6.48
N GLU A 241 6.65 -8.86 -5.38
CA GLU A 241 7.96 -9.53 -5.24
C GLU A 241 9.16 -8.62 -5.53
N THR A 242 8.94 -7.31 -5.45
CA THR A 242 9.95 -6.29 -5.69
C THR A 242 10.52 -5.77 -4.38
N SER A 243 11.76 -5.28 -4.41
CA SER A 243 12.41 -4.62 -3.29
C SER A 243 12.11 -3.11 -3.27
N CYS A 244 12.22 -2.48 -2.10
CA CYS A 244 12.03 -1.02 -1.98
C CYS A 244 13.00 -0.24 -2.89
N VAL A 245 14.23 -0.73 -3.02
CA VAL A 245 15.26 -0.13 -3.87
C VAL A 245 14.93 -0.31 -5.34
N ARG A 246 14.45 -1.49 -5.76
CA ARG A 246 14.02 -1.71 -7.13
C ARG A 246 12.88 -0.79 -7.53
N LEU A 247 11.85 -0.64 -6.69
CA LEU A 247 10.78 0.34 -6.89
C LEU A 247 11.31 1.78 -7.03
N ALA A 248 12.33 2.16 -6.26
CA ALA A 248 12.94 3.48 -6.34
C ALA A 248 13.71 3.69 -7.64
N LEU A 249 14.41 2.67 -8.13
CA LEU A 249 15.14 2.69 -9.39
C LEU A 249 14.17 2.79 -10.58
N ASP A 250 13.16 1.93 -10.62
CA ASP A 250 12.16 1.87 -11.71
C ASP A 250 11.33 3.16 -11.78
N SER A 251 10.98 3.75 -10.62
CA SER A 251 10.29 5.04 -10.56
C SER A 251 11.22 6.26 -10.70
N HIS A 252 12.54 6.07 -10.82
CA HIS A 252 13.57 7.12 -10.82
C HIS A 252 13.42 8.13 -9.66
N ASN A 253 13.15 7.66 -8.44
CA ASN A 253 13.06 8.51 -7.27
C ASN A 253 14.45 8.88 -6.73
N LYS A 254 15.08 9.89 -7.35
CA LYS A 254 16.42 10.33 -6.98
C LYS A 254 16.55 10.75 -5.51
N LYS A 255 15.49 11.36 -4.94
CA LYS A 255 15.49 11.85 -3.55
C LYS A 255 15.49 10.72 -2.53
N PHE A 256 14.80 9.61 -2.83
CA PHE A 256 14.88 8.41 -2.00
C PHE A 256 16.24 7.71 -2.14
N LEU A 257 16.75 7.59 -3.37
CA LEU A 257 18.04 6.96 -3.65
C LEU A 257 19.23 7.74 -3.05
N SER A 258 19.10 9.06 -2.88
CA SER A 258 20.09 9.90 -2.22
C SER A 258 20.06 9.83 -0.69
N THR A 259 19.23 8.98 -0.09
CA THR A 259 19.24 8.79 1.37
C THR A 259 20.54 8.11 1.81
N PRO A 260 21.06 8.41 3.01
CA PRO A 260 22.30 7.79 3.52
C PRO A 260 22.23 6.26 3.52
N ALA A 261 21.07 5.69 3.85
CA ALA A 261 20.83 4.25 3.83
C ALA A 261 21.01 3.66 2.42
N CYS A 262 20.42 4.27 1.38
CA CYS A 262 20.57 3.80 0.01
C CYS A 262 21.99 3.98 -0.53
N GLN A 263 22.66 5.07 -0.20
CA GLN A 263 24.04 5.31 -0.63
C GLN A 263 24.99 4.27 -0.03
N LYS A 264 24.90 4.02 1.28
CA LYS A 264 25.74 3.03 1.96
C LYS A 264 25.46 1.62 1.49
N LEU A 265 24.18 1.27 1.27
CA LEU A 265 23.79 0.02 0.65
C LEU A 265 24.40 -0.14 -0.74
N CYS A 266 24.38 0.91 -1.57
CA CYS A 266 24.99 0.88 -2.90
C CYS A 266 26.50 0.61 -2.83
N THR A 267 27.21 1.23 -1.89
CA THR A 267 28.65 0.96 -1.70
C THR A 267 28.91 -0.47 -1.22
N GLN A 268 28.08 -1.01 -0.33
CA GLN A 268 28.17 -2.41 0.11
C GLN A 268 27.91 -3.38 -1.03
N LEU A 269 26.85 -3.18 -1.82
CA LEU A 269 26.56 -4.00 -2.99
C LEU A 269 27.71 -3.97 -4.00
N TRP A 270 28.31 -2.79 -4.22
CA TRP A 270 29.50 -2.64 -5.05
C TRP A 270 30.69 -3.45 -4.52
N TRP A 271 31.03 -3.32 -3.24
CA TRP A 271 32.15 -4.07 -2.64
C TRP A 271 31.95 -5.58 -2.62
N TRP A 272 30.70 -6.04 -2.54
CA TRP A 272 30.36 -7.46 -2.49
C TRP A 272 30.00 -8.03 -3.87
N GLY A 273 29.90 -7.20 -4.91
CA GLY A 273 29.46 -7.63 -6.24
C GLY A 273 28.09 -8.30 -6.24
N GLN A 274 27.20 -7.87 -5.33
CA GLN A 274 25.86 -8.43 -5.18
C GLN A 274 24.84 -7.64 -6.00
N GLU A 275 23.88 -8.35 -6.58
CA GLU A 275 22.67 -7.72 -7.09
C GLU A 275 21.76 -7.32 -5.92
N VAL A 276 20.98 -6.26 -6.11
CA VAL A 276 20.03 -5.74 -5.10
C VAL A 276 19.13 -6.86 -4.57
N ASP A 277 18.64 -7.69 -5.48
CA ASP A 277 17.66 -8.75 -5.21
C ASP A 277 18.31 -10.11 -4.89
N SER A 278 19.64 -10.20 -4.83
CA SER A 278 20.31 -11.42 -4.39
C SER A 278 20.04 -11.69 -2.90
N PRO A 279 19.94 -12.95 -2.44
CA PRO A 279 19.90 -13.27 -1.02
C PRO A 279 21.19 -12.79 -0.31
N PRO A 280 21.12 -12.35 0.97
CA PRO A 280 22.26 -11.79 1.70
C PRO A 280 23.52 -12.70 1.71
N THR A 281 23.33 -14.01 1.68
CA THR A 281 24.40 -15.03 1.83
C THR A 281 25.27 -15.25 0.59
N GLN A 282 24.85 -14.88 -0.63
CA GLN A 282 25.55 -15.29 -1.85
C GLN A 282 26.81 -14.46 -2.19
N GLY A 283 26.98 -13.27 -1.61
CA GLY A 283 28.05 -12.33 -2.01
C GLY A 283 29.40 -12.64 -1.39
N ILE A 284 29.36 -13.08 -0.13
CA ILE A 284 30.56 -13.54 0.59
C ILE A 284 31.09 -14.82 -0.06
N GLN A 285 30.20 -15.75 -0.43
CA GLN A 285 30.55 -17.00 -1.11
C GLN A 285 31.17 -16.74 -2.50
N ARG A 286 30.53 -15.94 -3.36
CA ARG A 286 31.05 -15.64 -4.70
C ARG A 286 32.40 -14.93 -4.70
N ARG A 287 32.66 -14.01 -3.75
CA ARG A 287 33.97 -13.33 -3.67
C ARG A 287 35.06 -14.26 -3.14
N ASN A 288 34.73 -15.14 -2.19
CA ASN A 288 35.66 -16.16 -1.71
C ASN A 288 35.97 -17.19 -2.81
N GLU A 289 34.97 -17.56 -3.62
CA GLU A 289 35.16 -18.40 -4.81
C GLU A 289 36.01 -17.69 -5.87
N LYS A 290 35.78 -16.40 -6.13
CA LYS A 290 36.59 -15.61 -7.08
C LYS A 290 38.03 -15.39 -6.60
N ARG A 291 38.24 -15.20 -5.30
CA ARG A 291 39.58 -15.17 -4.68
C ARG A 291 40.28 -16.51 -4.80
N ARG A 292 39.60 -17.61 -4.44
CA ARG A 292 40.12 -18.97 -4.61
C ARG A 292 40.44 -19.30 -6.07
N ALA A 293 39.59 -18.90 -7.02
CA ALA A 293 39.84 -19.10 -8.44
C ALA A 293 41.06 -18.29 -8.93
N ASN A 294 41.24 -17.05 -8.46
CA ASN A 294 42.42 -16.25 -8.78
C ASN A 294 43.71 -16.80 -8.13
N GLU A 295 43.61 -17.37 -6.92
CA GLU A 295 44.72 -18.03 -6.23
C GLU A 295 45.11 -19.36 -6.90
N MET A 296 44.15 -20.10 -7.47
CA MET A 296 44.39 -21.33 -8.23
C MET A 296 44.91 -21.10 -9.66
N MET A 297 44.70 -19.90 -10.22
CA MET A 297 45.18 -19.48 -11.54
C MET A 297 46.56 -18.78 -11.49
N ALA A 298 47.06 -18.46 -10.29
CA ALA A 298 48.42 -17.99 -10.11
C ALA A 298 49.36 -19.21 -10.18
N GLU A 299 50.04 -19.41 -11.32
CA GLU A 299 51.11 -20.40 -11.40
C GLU A 299 52.18 -20.09 -10.34
N PRO A 300 52.73 -21.10 -9.64
CA PRO A 300 53.85 -20.88 -8.74
C PRO A 300 55.01 -20.37 -9.59
N GLU A 301 55.53 -19.18 -9.26
CA GLU A 301 56.81 -18.71 -9.81
C GLU A 301 57.82 -19.83 -9.63
N THR A 302 58.24 -20.42 -10.74
CA THR A 302 59.29 -21.42 -10.77
C THR A 302 60.59 -20.71 -10.42
N ASP A 303 60.94 -20.76 -9.13
CA ASP A 303 62.23 -20.33 -8.60
C ASP A 303 63.32 -21.16 -9.30
N ASN A 304 63.86 -20.59 -10.38
CA ASN A 304 64.94 -21.17 -11.16
C ASN A 304 66.25 -20.85 -10.43
N LYS A 305 66.78 -21.83 -9.68
CA LYS A 305 68.14 -21.84 -9.14
C LYS A 305 68.94 -22.98 -9.74
#